data_AF-A0A9E1NYD3-F1
#
_entry.id   AF-A0A9E1NYD3-F1
#
_cell.length_a   1.000
_cell.length_b   1.000
_cell.length_c   1.000
_cell.angle_alpha   90.00
_cell.angle_beta   90.00
_cell.angle_gamma   90.00
#
_symmetry.space_group_name_H-M   'P 1'
#
loop_
_entity.id
_entity.type
_entity.pdbx_description
1 polymer ?
#
loop_
_entity_poly.entity_id
_entity_poly.type
_entity_poly.pdbx_seq_one_letter_code
_entity_poly.pdbx_strand_id
1 'polypeptide(L)'
;EQRGLSSPDVETELQRCTDVLLNAVGRLDPPWGEVNRHVRGQFSIPVGGGPDTLRAIYGVGLEENGFHTNVAGDGLYYLVSWDALGNQKVRGVHQFGSATLDQRSPHYADQAQDYAAEILHNPLFDATERQKLVERRYRPGEE
;
A
#
# COMPACT_ATOMS: atom_id res chain seq x y z
N GLU A 1 13.95 -10.60 10.59
CA GLU A 1 14.30 -11.26 11.87
C GLU A 1 15.82 -11.33 12.03
N GLN A 2 16.34 -11.12 13.24
CA GLN A 2 17.78 -10.96 13.54
C GLN A 2 18.61 -12.26 13.46
N ARG A 3 18.05 -13.39 12.97
CA ARG A 3 18.75 -14.68 12.71
C ARG A 3 19.68 -15.15 13.86
N GLY A 4 19.33 -14.85 15.11
CA GLY A 4 20.12 -15.24 16.30
C GLY A 4 21.32 -14.33 16.63
N LEU A 5 21.47 -13.19 15.95
CA LEU A 5 22.45 -12.18 16.33
C LEU A 5 22.04 -11.47 17.63
N SER A 6 23.03 -11.02 18.40
CA SER A 6 22.78 -10.13 19.54
C SER A 6 22.19 -8.82 19.04
N SER A 7 21.26 -8.26 19.79
CA SER A 7 20.73 -6.93 19.50
C SER A 7 21.86 -5.89 19.49
N PRO A 8 21.80 -4.90 18.59
CA PRO A 8 22.76 -3.81 18.56
C PRO A 8 22.72 -2.98 19.86
N ASP A 9 23.79 -2.25 20.12
CA ASP A 9 23.83 -1.29 21.22
C ASP A 9 22.80 -0.17 21.00
N VAL A 10 22.02 0.13 22.05
CA VAL A 10 20.85 1.02 21.95
C VAL A 10 21.26 2.48 21.75
N GLU A 11 22.33 2.93 22.41
CA GLU A 11 22.78 4.32 22.30
C GLU A 11 23.34 4.60 20.90
N THR A 12 24.19 3.69 20.43
CA THR A 12 24.76 3.75 19.07
C THR A 12 23.65 3.80 18.02
N GLU A 13 22.62 2.96 18.17
CA GLU A 13 21.58 2.87 17.16
C GLU A 13 20.58 4.03 17.21
N LEU A 14 20.35 4.61 18.39
CA LEU A 14 19.60 5.85 18.52
C LEU A 14 20.32 7.02 17.82
N GLN A 15 21.63 7.16 18.04
CA GLN A 15 22.45 8.18 17.37
C GLN A 15 22.42 8.00 15.85
N ARG A 16 22.65 6.77 15.37
CA ARG A 16 22.59 6.45 13.95
C ARG A 16 21.24 6.79 13.33
N CYS A 17 20.13 6.39 13.96
CA CYS A 17 18.78 6.68 13.45
C CYS A 17 18.47 8.19 13.46
N THR A 18 18.93 8.92 14.48
CA THR A 18 18.81 10.37 14.61
C THR A 18 19.52 11.08 13.46
N ASP A 19 20.76 10.69 13.18
CA ASP A 19 21.56 11.25 12.09
C ASP A 19 20.96 10.95 10.73
N VAL A 20 20.49 9.71 10.50
CA VAL A 20 19.79 9.32 9.27
C VAL A 20 18.58 10.22 9.02
N LEU A 21 17.73 10.41 10.03
CA LEU A 21 16.52 11.21 9.89
C LEU A 21 16.83 12.71 9.68
N LEU A 22 17.79 13.26 10.42
CA LEU A 22 18.24 14.65 10.25
C LEU A 22 18.87 14.88 8.87
N ASN A 23 19.69 13.96 8.38
CA ASN A 23 20.31 14.09 7.07
C ASN A 23 19.30 13.99 5.93
N ALA A 24 18.31 13.09 6.06
CA ALA A 24 17.29 12.87 5.04
C ALA A 24 16.20 13.96 5.01
N VAL A 25 15.79 14.48 6.18
CA VAL A 25 14.57 15.30 6.31
C VAL A 25 14.83 16.65 7.01
N GLY A 26 15.98 16.84 7.65
CA GLY A 26 16.37 18.09 8.32
C GLY A 26 15.72 18.32 9.69
N ARG A 27 14.93 17.37 10.21
CA ARG A 27 14.24 17.45 11.50
C ARG A 27 13.95 16.07 12.07
N LEU A 28 13.70 15.99 13.38
CA LEU A 28 13.41 14.73 14.08
C LEU A 28 11.91 14.44 14.27
N ASP A 29 11.06 15.41 13.98
CA ASP A 29 9.62 15.36 14.17
C ASP A 29 8.83 15.59 12.86
N PRO A 30 9.21 14.99 11.72
CA PRO A 30 8.41 15.14 10.51
C PRO A 30 7.03 14.48 10.72
N PRO A 31 5.94 15.07 10.21
CA PRO A 31 4.68 14.36 10.07
C PRO A 31 4.89 13.01 9.38
N TRP A 32 4.32 11.94 9.93
CA TRP A 32 4.60 10.58 9.46
C TRP A 32 4.34 10.38 7.96
N GLY A 33 3.27 10.99 7.42
CA GLY A 33 2.95 10.93 6.00
C GLY A 33 3.93 11.66 5.06
N GLU A 34 4.83 12.50 5.59
CA GLU A 34 5.93 13.07 4.79
C GLU A 34 7.01 12.03 4.51
N VAL A 35 7.31 11.18 5.50
CA VAL A 35 8.37 10.16 5.42
C VAL A 35 7.87 8.77 5.11
N ASN A 36 6.56 8.48 5.23
CA ASN A 36 5.97 7.19 4.90
C ASN A 36 5.03 7.32 3.70
N ARG A 37 5.49 6.86 2.53
CA ARG A 37 4.85 7.10 1.25
C ARG A 37 4.50 5.79 0.55
N HIS A 38 3.28 5.73 0.01
CA HIS A 38 2.96 4.77 -1.02
C HIS A 38 3.29 5.38 -2.39
N VAL A 39 4.36 4.89 -3.01
CA VAL A 39 4.78 5.34 -4.34
C VAL A 39 4.37 4.30 -5.37
N ARG A 40 3.56 4.72 -6.34
CA ARG A 40 3.04 3.85 -7.38
C ARG A 40 2.75 4.63 -8.65
N GLY A 41 3.43 4.29 -9.75
CA GLY A 41 3.32 5.02 -11.01
C GLY A 41 3.79 6.46 -10.83
N GLN A 42 2.93 7.43 -11.15
CA GLN A 42 3.22 8.86 -10.95
C GLN A 42 2.86 9.35 -9.54
N PHE A 43 2.25 8.50 -8.71
CA PHE A 43 1.78 8.91 -7.39
C PHE A 43 2.85 8.68 -6.33
N SER A 44 3.02 9.67 -5.45
CA SER A 44 3.63 9.53 -4.14
C SER A 44 2.60 10.05 -3.14
N ILE A 45 2.05 9.18 -2.29
CA ILE A 45 0.88 9.47 -1.45
C ILE A 45 1.23 9.22 0.02
N PRO A 46 0.88 10.13 0.96
CA PRO A 46 1.11 9.87 2.38
C PRO A 46 0.30 8.66 2.83
N VAL A 47 0.89 7.78 3.63
CA VAL A 47 0.18 6.65 4.24
C VAL A 47 0.49 6.53 5.73
N GLY A 48 -0.52 6.12 6.50
CA GLY A 48 -0.35 5.70 7.89
C GLY A 48 0.25 4.30 8.00
N GLY A 49 0.18 3.70 9.19
CA GLY A 49 0.70 2.35 9.42
C GLY A 49 2.21 2.29 9.57
N GLY A 50 2.74 1.08 9.61
CA GLY A 50 4.16 0.82 9.82
C GLY A 50 4.43 -0.68 10.03
N PRO A 51 5.71 -1.06 10.21
CA PRO A 51 6.09 -2.43 10.48
C PRO A 51 5.34 -2.97 11.70
N ASP A 52 4.78 -4.18 11.58
CA ASP A 52 4.13 -4.91 12.68
C ASP A 52 2.92 -4.18 13.32
N THR A 53 2.25 -3.30 12.55
CA THR A 53 0.98 -2.67 12.94
C THR A 53 -0.21 -3.25 12.17
N LEU A 54 -1.45 -2.93 12.57
CA LEU A 54 -2.66 -3.39 11.86
C LEU A 54 -2.70 -2.98 10.39
N ARG A 55 -2.20 -1.77 10.08
CA ARG A 55 -1.94 -1.32 8.72
C ARG A 55 -0.47 -1.58 8.43
N ALA A 56 -0.16 -2.78 7.98
CA ALA A 56 1.22 -3.21 7.82
C ALA A 56 1.86 -2.43 6.66
N ILE A 57 2.91 -1.68 6.94
CA ILE A 57 3.66 -0.92 5.91
C ILE A 57 5.15 -1.10 6.19
N TYR A 58 5.85 -1.70 5.25
CA TYR A 58 7.30 -1.82 5.28
C TYR A 58 7.84 -1.00 4.13
N GLY A 59 8.58 0.05 4.45
CA GLY A 59 9.12 0.97 3.46
C GLY A 59 10.64 1.08 3.51
N VAL A 60 11.22 1.39 2.36
CA VAL A 60 12.68 1.54 2.15
C VAL A 60 12.97 2.86 1.44
N GLY A 61 14.21 3.34 1.46
CA GLY A 61 14.61 4.46 0.62
C GLY A 61 14.69 5.84 1.31
N LEU A 62 14.66 5.91 2.65
CA LEU A 62 14.67 7.18 3.38
C LEU A 62 15.94 8.00 3.11
N GLU A 63 17.10 7.36 3.14
CA GLU A 63 18.39 8.04 2.91
C GLU A 63 18.53 8.49 1.45
N GLU A 64 17.94 7.75 0.51
CA GLU A 64 18.03 8.00 -0.92
C GLU A 64 17.03 9.06 -1.41
N ASN A 65 15.80 9.05 -0.86
CA ASN A 65 14.69 9.83 -1.38
C ASN A 65 14.12 10.86 -0.38
N GLY A 66 14.58 10.86 0.86
CA GLY A 66 13.97 11.64 1.95
C GLY A 66 12.66 11.04 2.48
N PHE A 67 12.25 9.87 1.99
CA PHE A 67 11.05 9.14 2.44
C PHE A 67 11.15 7.64 2.18
N HIS A 68 10.44 6.86 2.99
CA HIS A 68 10.19 5.44 2.78
C HIS A 68 9.14 5.23 1.70
N THR A 69 9.49 4.47 0.67
CA THR A 69 8.54 3.88 -0.28
C THR A 69 8.06 2.54 0.25
N ASN A 70 6.75 2.38 0.43
CA ASN A 70 6.12 1.09 0.75
C ASN A 70 6.47 0.04 -0.32
N VAL A 71 7.07 -1.06 0.11
CA VAL A 71 7.42 -2.22 -0.73
C VAL A 71 6.78 -3.53 -0.25
N ALA A 72 6.25 -3.58 0.97
CA ALA A 72 5.58 -4.74 1.53
C ALA A 72 4.62 -4.33 2.67
N GLY A 73 3.78 -5.27 3.10
CA GLY A 73 2.77 -5.05 4.15
C GLY A 73 1.39 -5.39 3.63
N ASP A 74 0.43 -4.48 3.79
CA ASP A 74 -0.92 -4.63 3.26
C ASP A 74 -0.88 -5.08 1.80
N GLY A 75 -1.61 -6.16 1.52
CA GLY A 75 -1.79 -6.74 0.20
C GLY A 75 -3.12 -6.33 -0.42
N LEU A 76 -3.59 -7.19 -1.32
CA LEU A 76 -5.01 -7.27 -1.63
C LEU A 76 -5.78 -7.70 -0.38
N TYR A 77 -6.72 -6.88 0.07
CA TYR A 77 -7.61 -7.27 1.17
C TYR A 77 -9.07 -7.01 0.83
N TYR A 78 -9.93 -7.85 1.42
CA TYR A 78 -11.37 -7.75 1.34
C TYR A 78 -11.98 -7.87 2.74
N LEU A 79 -12.91 -6.98 3.04
CA LEU A 79 -13.79 -7.07 4.20
C LEU A 79 -15.10 -7.71 3.76
N VAL A 80 -15.45 -8.83 4.41
CA VAL A 80 -16.67 -9.58 4.15
C VAL A 80 -17.53 -9.56 5.40
N SER A 81 -18.81 -9.25 5.23
CA SER A 81 -19.79 -9.22 6.33
C SER A 81 -21.14 -9.73 5.85
N TRP A 82 -21.96 -10.19 6.79
CA TRP A 82 -23.36 -10.55 6.56
C TRP A 82 -24.23 -9.76 7.52
N ASP A 83 -25.35 -9.25 7.01
CA ASP A 83 -26.38 -8.66 7.87
C ASP A 83 -27.24 -9.75 8.54
N ALA A 84 -28.17 -9.33 9.41
CA ALA A 84 -29.06 -10.24 10.13
C ALA A 84 -30.02 -11.03 9.21
N LEU A 85 -30.21 -10.59 7.97
CA LEU A 85 -31.02 -11.28 6.96
C LEU A 85 -30.18 -12.23 6.10
N GLY A 86 -28.86 -12.27 6.31
CA GLY A 86 -27.92 -13.09 5.55
C GLY A 86 -27.44 -12.44 4.27
N ASN A 87 -27.71 -11.15 4.01
CA ASN A 87 -27.19 -10.48 2.83
C ASN A 87 -25.68 -10.25 2.99
N GLN A 88 -24.91 -10.69 2.01
CA GLN A 88 -23.45 -10.53 2.02
C GLN A 88 -23.04 -9.16 1.48
N LYS A 89 -22.09 -8.51 2.16
CA LYS A 89 -21.38 -7.33 1.67
C LYS A 89 -19.88 -7.62 1.62
N VAL A 90 -19.30 -7.49 0.43
CA VAL A 90 -17.86 -7.63 0.17
C VAL A 90 -17.31 -6.31 -0.34
N ARG A 91 -16.24 -5.80 0.26
CA ARG A 91 -15.52 -4.63 -0.24
C ARG A 91 -14.02 -4.80 -0.08
N GLY A 92 -13.24 -4.37 -1.06
CA GLY A 92 -11.78 -4.50 -1.01
C GLY A 92 -11.07 -3.45 -1.84
N VAL A 93 -9.75 -3.48 -1.79
CA VAL A 93 -8.85 -2.61 -2.55
C VAL A 93 -7.51 -3.32 -2.73
N HIS A 94 -6.81 -3.02 -3.83
CA HIS A 94 -5.46 -3.48 -4.10
C HIS A 94 -4.51 -2.28 -4.15
N GLN A 95 -3.59 -2.17 -3.20
CA GLN A 95 -2.61 -1.08 -3.10
C GLN A 95 -1.77 -0.91 -4.38
N PHE A 96 -1.52 -1.99 -5.10
CA PHE A 96 -0.71 -1.99 -6.33
C PHE A 96 -1.50 -2.13 -7.65
N GLY A 97 -2.83 -1.91 -7.64
CA GLY A 97 -3.66 -2.06 -8.84
C GLY A 97 -3.79 -3.51 -9.32
N SER A 98 -4.59 -3.74 -10.37
CA SER A 98 -4.85 -5.11 -10.89
C SER A 98 -3.87 -5.55 -11.97
N ALA A 99 -3.18 -4.62 -12.63
CA ALA A 99 -2.12 -4.90 -13.61
C ALA A 99 -0.73 -4.72 -12.98
N THR A 100 -0.48 -5.42 -11.88
CA THR A 100 0.65 -5.15 -10.97
C THR A 100 2.04 -5.17 -11.62
N LEU A 101 2.20 -5.91 -12.74
CA LEU A 101 3.45 -6.09 -13.48
C LEU A 101 3.57 -5.23 -14.75
N ASP A 102 2.50 -4.56 -15.19
CA ASP A 102 2.50 -3.74 -16.41
C ASP A 102 2.33 -2.25 -16.07
N GLN A 103 3.45 -1.53 -15.99
CA GLN A 103 3.46 -0.10 -15.68
C GLN A 103 2.75 0.78 -16.72
N ARG A 104 2.51 0.25 -17.93
CA ARG A 104 1.81 0.99 -19.00
C ARG A 104 0.30 0.81 -18.94
N SER A 105 -0.18 -0.16 -18.17
CA SER A 105 -1.61 -0.41 -17.99
C SER A 105 -2.22 0.75 -17.19
N PRO A 106 -3.43 1.23 -17.56
CA PRO A 106 -4.16 2.17 -16.73
C PRO A 106 -4.43 1.60 -15.32
N HIS A 107 -4.47 0.27 -15.19
CA HIS A 107 -4.74 -0.43 -13.93
C HIS A 107 -3.51 -0.76 -13.08
N TYR A 108 -2.38 -0.10 -13.35
CA TYR A 108 -1.14 -0.26 -12.57
C TYR A 108 -1.18 0.49 -11.23
N ALA A 109 -1.81 1.67 -11.22
CA ALA A 109 -1.80 2.61 -10.09
C ALA A 109 -3.17 3.26 -9.81
N ASP A 110 -4.22 2.82 -10.51
CA ASP A 110 -5.56 3.41 -10.45
C ASP A 110 -6.25 3.28 -9.08
N GLN A 111 -5.80 2.33 -8.24
CA GLN A 111 -6.31 2.14 -6.88
C GLN A 111 -5.42 2.77 -5.79
N ALA A 112 -4.27 3.37 -6.14
CA ALA A 112 -3.30 3.83 -5.16
C ALA A 112 -3.85 4.94 -4.24
N GLN A 113 -4.64 5.86 -4.79
CA GLN A 113 -5.27 6.94 -4.03
C GLN A 113 -6.36 6.41 -3.09
N ASP A 114 -7.23 5.56 -3.59
CA ASP A 114 -8.31 4.95 -2.79
C ASP A 114 -7.73 4.07 -1.67
N TYR A 115 -6.66 3.32 -1.94
CA TYR A 115 -5.92 2.59 -0.91
C TYR A 115 -5.37 3.50 0.19
N ALA A 116 -4.71 4.61 -0.17
CA ALA A 116 -4.19 5.56 0.81
C ALA A 116 -5.31 6.18 1.65
N ALA A 117 -6.44 6.50 1.01
CA ALA A 117 -7.64 7.07 1.62
C ALA A 117 -8.55 6.05 2.34
N GLU A 118 -8.18 4.76 2.35
CA GLU A 118 -8.95 3.66 2.96
C GLU A 118 -10.37 3.48 2.35
N ILE A 119 -10.51 3.84 1.07
CA ILE A 119 -11.73 3.67 0.30
C ILE A 119 -11.75 2.27 -0.31
N LEU A 120 -12.85 1.54 -0.06
CA LEU A 120 -13.02 0.16 -0.52
C LEU A 120 -14.10 0.09 -1.60
N HIS A 121 -13.90 -0.79 -2.57
CA HIS A 121 -14.79 -0.97 -3.72
C HIS A 121 -15.50 -2.33 -3.68
N ASN A 122 -16.68 -2.42 -4.28
CA ASN A 122 -17.34 -3.69 -4.50
C ASN A 122 -16.55 -4.51 -5.54
N PRO A 123 -16.37 -5.83 -5.36
CA PRO A 123 -15.68 -6.69 -6.34
C PRO A 123 -16.48 -6.95 -7.62
N LEU A 124 -17.64 -6.29 -7.80
CA LEU A 124 -18.53 -6.39 -8.96
C LEU A 124 -18.91 -7.84 -9.32
N PHE A 125 -19.23 -8.68 -8.32
CA PHE A 125 -19.69 -10.05 -8.57
C PHE A 125 -21.07 -10.10 -9.23
N ASP A 126 -21.95 -9.14 -8.94
CA ASP A 126 -23.23 -9.01 -9.61
C ASP A 126 -23.07 -8.71 -11.10
N ALA A 127 -23.74 -9.49 -11.95
CA ALA A 127 -23.60 -9.37 -13.39
C ALA A 127 -24.19 -8.08 -13.94
N THR A 128 -25.29 -7.58 -13.37
CA THR A 128 -25.97 -6.37 -13.80
C THR A 128 -25.18 -5.12 -13.41
N GLU A 129 -24.56 -5.10 -12.23
CA GLU A 129 -23.63 -4.04 -11.82
C GLU A 129 -22.38 -4.05 -12.70
N ARG A 130 -21.73 -5.21 -12.85
CA ARG A 130 -20.51 -5.35 -13.65
C ARG A 130 -20.71 -5.00 -15.11
N GLN A 131 -21.84 -5.36 -15.71
CA GLN A 131 -22.12 -5.16 -17.14
C GLN A 131 -21.94 -3.71 -17.59
N LYS A 132 -22.21 -2.74 -16.72
CA LYS A 132 -22.10 -1.30 -17.00
C LYS A 132 -20.67 -0.78 -17.00
N LEU A 133 -19.73 -1.55 -16.44
CA LEU A 133 -18.32 -1.19 -16.23
C LEU A 133 -17.37 -2.02 -17.10
N VAL A 134 -17.90 -2.83 -18.03
CA VAL A 134 -17.07 -3.65 -18.91
C VAL A 134 -16.40 -2.78 -19.97
N GLU A 135 -15.07 -2.70 -19.91
CA GLU A 135 -14.25 -1.97 -20.90
C GLU A 135 -13.76 -2.87 -22.04
N ARG A 136 -13.52 -4.15 -21.76
CA ARG A 136 -13.02 -5.12 -22.75
C ARG A 136 -13.64 -6.50 -22.53
N ARG A 137 -13.95 -7.18 -23.64
CA ARG A 137 -14.27 -8.61 -23.67
C ARG A 137 -13.26 -9.30 -24.55
N TYR A 138 -12.73 -10.42 -24.10
CA TYR A 138 -11.78 -11.23 -24.86
C TYR A 138 -12.04 -12.70 -24.57
N ARG A 139 -11.56 -13.57 -25.46
CA ARG A 139 -11.55 -15.02 -25.27
C ARG A 139 -10.08 -15.46 -25.24
N PRO A 140 -9.58 -16.00 -24.13
CA PRO A 140 -8.22 -16.52 -24.10
C PRO A 140 -8.02 -17.56 -25.22
N GLY A 141 -7.01 -17.38 -26.06
CA GLY A 141 -6.70 -18.28 -27.18
C GLY A 141 -7.33 -17.91 -28.54
N GLU A 142 -8.18 -16.88 -28.57
CA GLU A 142 -8.63 -16.24 -29.81
C GLU A 142 -8.02 -14.83 -29.82
N GLU A 143 -7.10 -14.56 -30.75
CA GLU A 143 -6.54 -13.21 -30.97
C GLU A 143 -7.57 -12.25 -31.56
#